data_AF-A0A9D2DS05-F1
#
_entry.id   AF-A0A9D2DS05-F1
#
_cell.length_a   1.000
_cell.length_b   1.000
_cell.length_c   1.000
_cell.angle_alpha   90.00
_cell.angle_beta   90.00
_cell.angle_gamma   90.00
#
_symmetry.space_group_name_H-M   'P 1'
#
loop_
_entity.id
_entity.type
_entity.pdbx_description
1 polymer ?
#
loop_
_entity_poly.entity_id
_entity_poly.type
_entity_poly.pdbx_seq_one_letter_code
_entity_poly.pdbx_strand_id
1 'polypeptide(L)' 'MIRLQQLKLNIDHTEADLRRKLLKTLRVKEDALLSYQIEKQSLDARKKPQLSYVYTVAVHLKNEKE' A
#
# COMPACT_ATOMS: atom_id res chain seq x y z
N MET A 1 3.40 -7.63 12.40
CA MET A 1 3.10 -7.61 10.94
C MET A 1 1.79 -6.89 10.75
N ILE A 2 1.77 -5.78 9.99
CA ILE A 2 0.57 -4.95 9.84
C ILE A 2 -0.06 -5.20 8.49
N ARG A 3 -1.35 -5.50 8.48
CA ARG A 3 -2.10 -5.72 7.24
C ARG A 3 -2.84 -4.45 6.86
N LEU A 4 -2.47 -3.83 5.73
CA LEU A 4 -3.26 -2.77 5.13
C LEU A 4 -4.19 -3.36 4.06
N GLN A 5 -5.48 -3.07 4.22
CA GLN A 5 -6.51 -3.48 3.29
C GLN A 5 -7.11 -2.24 2.61
N GLN A 6 -7.72 -2.44 1.45
CA GLN A 6 -8.44 -1.38 0.71
C GLN A 6 -7.57 -0.21 0.23
N LEU A 7 -6.29 -0.45 -0.08
CA LEU A 7 -5.42 0.57 -0.63
C LEU A 7 -5.81 0.85 -2.08
N LYS A 8 -6.62 1.90 -2.29
CA LYS A 8 -6.99 2.38 -3.63
C LYS A 8 -5.89 3.27 -4.18
N LEU A 9 -5.37 2.86 -5.33
CA LEU A 9 -4.38 3.56 -6.13
C LEU A 9 -4.85 3.58 -7.59
N ASN A 10 -4.61 4.68 -8.29
CA ASN A 10 -4.95 4.77 -9.72
C ASN A 10 -4.10 3.80 -10.53
N ILE A 11 -4.56 3.32 -11.68
CA ILE A 11 -3.75 2.45 -12.56
C ILE A 11 -2.38 3.07 -12.93
N ASP A 12 -2.31 4.39 -13.00
CA ASP A 12 -1.10 5.17 -13.36
C ASP A 12 -0.15 5.41 -12.17
N HIS A 13 -0.45 4.90 -10.98
CA HIS A 13 0.42 5.09 -9.83
C HIS A 13 1.79 4.42 -10.02
N THR A 14 2.83 5.05 -9.49
CA THR A 14 4.17 4.46 -9.40
C THR A 14 4.32 3.72 -8.07
N GLU A 15 5.23 2.73 -8.01
CA GLU A 15 5.61 2.07 -6.74
C GLU A 15 6.03 3.07 -5.64
N ALA A 16 6.61 4.21 -6.03
CA ALA A 16 6.94 5.28 -5.11
C ALA A 16 5.70 5.90 -4.43
N ASP A 17 4.57 6.02 -5.14
CA ASP A 17 3.32 6.53 -4.58
C ASP A 17 2.70 5.52 -3.61
N LEU A 18 2.73 4.23 -3.98
CA LEU A 18 2.31 3.13 -3.11
C LEU A 18 3.14 3.12 -1.82
N ARG A 19 4.48 3.22 -1.92
CA ARG A 19 5.37 3.35 -0.76
C ARG A 19 5.03 4.58 0.08
N ARG A 20 4.96 5.77 -0.50
CA ARG A 20 4.59 7.01 0.23
C ARG A 20 3.26 6.88 0.93
N LYS A 21 2.27 6.24 0.30
CA LYS A 21 0.95 6.04 0.88
C LYS A 21 0.95 5.05 2.02
N LEU A 22 1.73 3.96 1.92
CA LEU A 22 1.98 3.05 3.04
C LEU A 22 2.59 3.80 4.22
N LEU A 23 3.69 4.52 3.99
CA LEU A 23 4.42 5.27 5.03
C LEU A 23 3.54 6.31 5.71
N LYS A 24 2.76 7.05 4.93
CA LYS A 24 1.82 8.06 5.43
C LYS A 24 0.66 7.44 6.21
N THR A 25 0.17 6.28 5.77
CA THR A 25 -0.94 5.57 6.45
C THR A 25 -0.47 4.94 7.75
N LEU A 26 0.71 4.30 7.75
CA LEU A 26 1.32 3.72 8.94
C LEU A 26 1.99 4.77 9.85
N ARG A 27 2.12 6.02 9.40
CA ARG A 27 2.85 7.11 10.08
C ARG A 27 4.26 6.70 10.53
N VAL A 28 4.94 5.96 9.68
CA VAL A 28 6.29 5.45 9.94
C VAL A 28 7.28 5.96 8.91
N LYS A 29 8.55 6.03 9.31
CA LYS A 29 9.65 6.37 8.41
C LYS A 29 9.94 5.21 7.46
N GLU A 30 10.49 5.51 6.29
CA GLU A 30 11.02 4.50 5.35
C GLU A 30 12.03 3.58 6.01
N ASP A 31 12.83 4.14 6.92
CA ASP A 31 13.81 3.41 7.71
C ASP A 31 13.18 2.36 8.65
N ALA A 32 11.94 2.61 9.08
CA ALA A 32 11.20 1.66 9.91
C ALA A 32 10.44 0.62 9.07
N LEU A 33 10.36 0.78 7.75
CA LEU A 33 9.73 -0.16 6.84
C LEU A 33 10.75 -1.26 6.47
N LEU A 34 10.68 -2.42 7.11
CA LEU A 34 11.54 -3.56 6.77
C LEU A 34 11.24 -4.07 5.36
N SER A 35 9.97 -4.45 5.15
CA SER A 35 9.49 -5.01 3.89
C SER A 35 7.98 -4.80 3.78
N TYR A 36 7.46 -4.85 2.56
CA TYR A 36 6.02 -5.00 2.32
C TYR A 36 5.80 -6.10 1.29
N GLN A 37 4.65 -6.76 1.38
CA GLN A 37 4.24 -7.83 0.49
C GLN A 37 2.80 -7.59 0.06
N ILE A 38 2.58 -7.56 -1.25
CA ILE A 38 1.24 -7.45 -1.82
C ILE A 38 0.59 -8.84 -1.73
N GLU A 39 -0.37 -9.00 -0.84
CA GLU A 39 -1.11 -10.25 -0.70
C GLU A 39 -2.23 -10.37 -1.73
N LYS A 40 -2.84 -9.24 -2.08
CA LYS A 40 -3.93 -9.21 -3.07
C LYS A 40 -3.88 -7.92 -3.87
N GLN A 41 -4.03 -8.03 -5.17
CA GLN A 41 -4.28 -6.91 -6.06
C GLN A 41 -5.60 -7.16 -6.79
N SER A 42 -6.49 -6.18 -6.80
CA SER A 42 -7.79 -6.26 -7.45
C SER A 42 -8.00 -5.03 -8.30
N LEU A 43 -8.26 -5.21 -9.59
CA LEU A 43 -8.50 -4.12 -10.52
C LEU A 43 -9.99 -3.76 -10.53
N ASP A 44 -10.31 -2.54 -10.11
CA ASP A 44 -11.64 -1.95 -10.27
C ASP A 44 -11.70 -1.18 -11.60
N ALA A 45 -12.35 -1.79 -12.58
CA ALA A 45 -12.55 -1.25 -13.92
C ALA A 45 -13.95 -0.64 -14.12
N ARG A 46 -14.70 -0.39 -13.04
CA ARG A 46 -16.12 0.01 -13.12
C ARG A 46 -16.32 1.43 -13.63
N LYS A 47 -15.32 2.31 -13.54
CA LYS A 47 -15.35 3.65 -14.13
C LYS A 47 -14.34 3.75 -15.28
N LYS A 48 -14.80 3.71 -16.52
CA LYS A 48 -13.99 4.19 -17.66
C LYS A 48 -14.04 5.72 -17.68
N PRO A 49 -12.91 6.45 -17.81
CA PRO A 49 -11.54 5.99 -18.11
C PRO A 49 -10.63 5.74 -16.87
N GLN A 50 -11.12 5.95 -15.65
CA GLN A 50 -10.31 5.88 -14.42
C GLN A 50 -10.33 4.49 -13.79
N LEU A 51 -9.45 3.60 -14.26
CA LEU A 51 -9.18 2.31 -13.62
C LEU A 51 -8.45 2.52 -12.28
N SER A 52 -8.90 1.82 -11.24
CA SER A 52 -8.28 1.87 -9.91
C SER A 52 -7.86 0.48 -9.47
N TYR A 53 -6.63 0.31 -8.99
CA TYR A 53 -6.22 -0.89 -8.28
C TYR A 53 -6.55 -0.78 -6.79
N VAL A 54 -7.03 -1.88 -6.24
CA VAL A 54 -7.26 -2.09 -4.82
C VAL A 54 -6.22 -3.10 -4.35
N TYR A 55 -5.32 -2.65 -3.49
CA TYR A 55 -4.26 -3.47 -2.93
C TYR A 55 -4.57 -3.89 -1.48
N THR A 56 -4.21 -5.12 -1.17
CA THR A 56 -4.01 -5.62 0.19
C THR A 56 -2.52 -5.86 0.34
N VAL A 57 -1.90 -5.11 1.24
CA VAL A 57 -0.44 -5.12 1.45
C VAL A 57 -0.18 -5.45 2.91
N ALA A 58 0.60 -6.50 3.15
CA ALA A 58 1.19 -6.77 4.44
C ALA A 58 2.49 -6.00 4.56
N VAL A 59 2.67 -5.30 5.68
CA VAL A 59 3.83 -4.46 5.95
C VAL A 59 4.54 -4.97 7.19
N HIS A 60 5.83 -5.23 7.05
CA HIS A 60 6.74 -5.47 8.16
C HIS A 60 7.41 -4.17 8.55
N LEU A 61 7.19 -3.75 9.79
CA LEU A 61 7.87 -2.62 10.39
C LEU A 61 8.89 -3.12 11.39
N LYS A 62 10.05 -2.47 11.42
CA LYS A 62 11.14 -2.74 12.37
C LYS A 62 10.79 -2.32 13.79
N ASN A 63 9.80 -1.45 13.93
CA ASN A 63 9.60 -0.67 15.14
C ASN A 63 8.14 -0.69 15.59
N GLU A 64 7.53 -1.88 15.68
CA GLU A 64 6.64 -2.12 16.82
C GLU A 64 7.55 -2.15 18.05
N LYS A 65 7.82 -0.96 18.60
CA LYS A 65 8.06 -0.88 20.03
C LYS A 65 6.68 -0.95 20.67
N GLU A 66 6.53 -1.96 21.53
CA GLU A 66 5.52 -2.12 22.60
C GLU A 66 4.63 -0.91 22.88
#